data_AF-A0A2S9GL23-F1
#
_entry.id   AF-A0A2S9GL23-F1
#
_cell.length_a   1.000
_cell.length_b   1.000
_cell.length_c   1.000
_cell.angle_alpha   90.00
_cell.angle_beta   90.00
_cell.angle_gamma   90.00
#
_symmetry.space_group_name_H-M   'P 1'
#
loop_
_entity.id
_entity.type
_entity.pdbx_description
1 polymer ?
#
loop_
_entity_poly.entity_id
_entity_poly.type
_entity_poly.pdbx_seq_one_letter_code
_entity_poly.pdbx_strand_id
1 'polypeptide(L)'
;VEKLATKAGVIQTEVFPLTMFAIGGMLLFPAANDLLTMFIALEVLSLPLYLLCGLARRRRLLSQESSLKYFLLGAFSSAFFL
;
A
#
# COMPACT_ATOMS: atom_id res chain seq x y z
N VAL A 1 -25.05 -6.39 -0.52
CA VAL A 1 -24.26 -5.82 -1.64
C VAL A 1 -22.92 -6.54 -1.81
N GLU A 2 -22.08 -6.64 -0.77
CA GLU A 2 -20.75 -7.28 -0.85
C GLU A 2 -20.76 -8.79 -1.15
N LYS A 3 -21.70 -9.56 -0.53
CA LYS A 3 -21.88 -10.99 -0.83
C LYS A 3 -22.33 -11.27 -2.28
N LEU A 4 -22.94 -10.27 -2.95
CA LEU A 4 -23.33 -10.35 -4.36
C LEU A 4 -22.12 -10.13 -5.28
N ALA A 5 -21.21 -9.21 -4.93
CA ALA A 5 -19.99 -8.94 -5.69
C ALA A 5 -19.01 -10.13 -5.69
N THR A 6 -18.89 -10.83 -4.56
CA THR A 6 -18.07 -12.06 -4.46
C THR A 6 -18.65 -13.22 -5.27
N LYS A 7 -19.98 -13.31 -5.38
CA LYS A 7 -20.68 -14.29 -6.25
C LYS A 7 -20.60 -13.91 -7.73
N ALA A 8 -20.51 -12.63 -8.05
CA ALA A 8 -20.47 -12.10 -9.40
C ALA A 8 -19.06 -12.05 -10.03
N GLY A 9 -18.03 -12.58 -9.35
CA GLY A 9 -16.66 -12.60 -9.89
C GLY A 9 -16.04 -11.22 -10.06
N VAL A 10 -16.54 -10.20 -9.36
CA VAL A 10 -16.09 -8.81 -9.52
C VAL A 10 -14.64 -8.68 -9.05
N ILE A 11 -13.75 -8.46 -10.02
CA ILE A 11 -12.32 -8.21 -9.83
C ILE A 11 -12.19 -6.85 -9.13
N GLN A 12 -11.41 -6.75 -8.05
CA GLN A 12 -11.11 -5.45 -7.43
C GLN A 12 -10.19 -4.66 -8.36
N THR A 13 -10.77 -3.67 -9.05
CA THR A 13 -10.03 -2.83 -9.99
C THR A 13 -9.08 -1.87 -9.28
N GLU A 14 -9.28 -1.60 -7.99
CA GLU A 14 -8.45 -0.74 -7.14
C GLU A 14 -7.02 -1.26 -6.97
N VAL A 15 -6.79 -2.58 -7.17
CA VAL A 15 -5.45 -3.17 -7.11
C VAL A 15 -4.54 -2.57 -8.19
N PHE A 16 -5.06 -2.37 -9.40
CA PHE A 16 -4.26 -1.89 -10.54
C PHE A 16 -3.67 -0.47 -10.33
N PRO A 17 -4.46 0.58 -10.01
CA PRO A 17 -3.90 1.90 -9.77
C PRO A 17 -3.01 1.93 -8.53
N LEU A 18 -3.35 1.21 -7.45
CA LEU A 18 -2.50 1.14 -6.25
C LEU A 18 -1.14 0.52 -6.55
N THR A 19 -1.10 -0.57 -7.33
CA THR A 19 0.15 -1.18 -7.76
C THR A 19 0.94 -0.26 -8.69
N MET A 20 0.28 0.46 -9.61
CA MET A 20 0.97 1.46 -10.45
C MET A 20 1.59 2.60 -9.61
N PHE A 21 0.89 3.08 -8.59
CA PHE A 21 1.44 4.08 -7.66
C PHE A 21 2.67 3.55 -6.90
N ALA A 22 2.59 2.32 -6.37
CA ALA A 22 3.71 1.70 -5.69
C ALA A 22 4.94 1.56 -6.61
N ILE A 23 4.74 1.11 -7.85
CA ILE A 23 5.82 1.02 -8.85
C ILE A 23 6.38 2.41 -9.18
N GLY A 24 5.52 3.42 -9.30
CA GLY A 24 5.95 4.81 -9.50
C GLY A 24 6.87 5.30 -8.37
N GLY A 25 6.49 5.08 -7.11
CA GLY A 25 7.34 5.38 -5.95
C GLY A 25 8.67 4.61 -5.97
N MET A 26 8.62 3.31 -6.33
CA MET A 26 9.82 2.47 -6.47
C MET A 26 10.81 3.00 -7.51
N LEU A 27 10.31 3.52 -8.64
CA LEU A 27 11.14 4.10 -9.69
C LEU A 27 11.68 5.49 -9.33
N LEU A 28 10.92 6.27 -8.54
CA LEU A 28 11.35 7.57 -8.04
C LEU A 28 12.41 7.45 -6.94
N PHE A 29 12.38 6.38 -6.14
CA PHE A 29 13.31 6.18 -5.02
C PHE A 29 14.80 6.24 -5.42
N PRO A 30 15.29 5.50 -6.45
CA PRO A 30 16.68 5.61 -6.89
C PRO A 30 16.99 6.92 -7.63
N ALA A 31 15.97 7.68 -8.07
CA ALA A 31 16.14 8.95 -8.77
C ALA A 31 16.17 10.17 -7.81
N ALA A 32 15.96 9.96 -6.51
CA ALA A 32 15.95 11.03 -5.52
C ALA A 32 17.36 11.61 -5.29
N ASN A 33 17.48 12.94 -5.35
CA ASN A 33 18.75 13.66 -5.16
C ASN A 33 18.93 14.25 -3.75
N ASP A 34 17.90 14.17 -2.91
CA ASP A 34 17.89 14.70 -1.56
C ASP A 34 17.01 13.83 -0.64
N LEU A 35 17.22 13.96 0.67
CA LEU A 35 16.57 13.12 1.67
C LEU A 35 15.04 13.33 1.72
N LEU A 36 14.57 14.55 1.44
CA LEU A 36 13.13 14.86 1.42
C LEU A 36 12.45 14.16 0.24
N THR A 37 13.03 14.25 -0.95
CA THR A 37 12.54 13.55 -2.15
C THR A 37 12.61 12.04 -1.97
N MET A 38 13.65 11.53 -1.30
CA MET A 38 13.78 10.11 -0.98
C MET A 38 12.69 9.63 0.00
N PHE A 39 12.37 10.44 1.01
CA PHE A 39 11.26 10.20 1.94
C PHE A 39 9.91 10.19 1.21
N ILE A 40 9.64 11.17 0.35
CA ILE A 40 8.40 11.21 -0.44
C ILE A 40 8.29 9.98 -1.35
N ALA A 41 9.37 9.57 -2.00
CA ALA A 41 9.38 8.37 -2.84
C ALA A 41 9.09 7.09 -2.02
N LEU A 42 9.60 6.99 -0.78
CA LEU A 42 9.28 5.90 0.14
C LEU A 42 7.80 5.88 0.54
N GLU A 43 7.21 7.04 0.86
CA GLU A 43 5.78 7.13 1.22
C GLU A 43 4.87 6.79 0.03
N VAL A 44 5.21 7.26 -1.17
CA VAL A 44 4.48 6.92 -2.41
C VAL A 44 4.59 5.43 -2.72
N LEU A 45 5.71 4.79 -2.40
CA LEU A 45 5.88 3.34 -2.49
C LEU A 45 5.06 2.59 -1.42
N SER A 46 5.07 3.07 -0.18
CA SER A 46 4.62 2.32 1.00
C SER A 46 3.12 2.42 1.27
N LEU A 47 2.50 3.60 1.12
CA LEU A 47 1.07 3.82 1.39
C LEU A 47 0.15 2.93 0.53
N PRO A 48 0.39 2.76 -0.79
CA PRO A 48 -0.43 1.85 -1.59
C PRO A 48 -0.26 0.39 -1.18
N LEU A 49 0.94 -0.01 -0.71
CA LEU A 49 1.19 -1.37 -0.23
C LEU A 49 0.42 -1.65 1.08
N TYR A 50 0.33 -0.67 1.99
CA TYR A 50 -0.50 -0.81 3.21
C TYR A 50 -1.97 -1.05 2.86
N LEU A 51 -2.50 -0.32 1.87
CA LEU A 51 -3.87 -0.48 1.39
C LEU A 51 -4.08 -1.83 0.70
N LEU A 52 -3.13 -2.27 -0.13
CA LEU A 52 -3.19 -3.57 -0.80
C LEU A 52 -3.20 -4.74 0.20
N CYS A 53 -2.45 -4.66 1.29
CA CYS A 53 -2.47 -5.65 2.37
C CYS A 53 -3.85 -5.76 3.07
N GLY A 54 -4.66 -4.69 3.05
CA GLY A 54 -5.97 -4.62 3.69
C GLY A 54 -7.14 -5.04 2.79
N LEU A 55 -6.89 -5.30 1.50
CA LEU A 55 -7.94 -5.43 0.50
C LEU A 55 -8.57 -6.84 0.42
N ALA A 56 -8.03 -7.83 1.16
CA ALA A 56 -8.45 -9.22 1.02
C ALA A 56 -9.85 -9.49 1.60
N ARG A 57 -10.80 -9.81 0.72
CA ARG A 57 -12.23 -10.02 1.06
C ARG A 57 -12.52 -11.30 1.83
N ARG A 58 -11.78 -12.40 1.61
CA ARG A 58 -12.06 -13.72 2.24
C ARG A 58 -11.69 -13.76 3.73
N ARG A 59 -10.70 -12.98 4.17
CA ARG A 59 -10.22 -12.94 5.55
C ARG A 59 -10.07 -11.48 6.01
N ARG A 60 -11.15 -10.71 5.89
CA ARG A 60 -11.16 -9.26 6.10
C ARG A 60 -10.52 -8.82 7.43
N LEU A 61 -10.86 -9.48 8.55
CA LEU A 61 -10.30 -9.13 9.85
C LEU A 61 -8.77 -9.30 9.91
N LEU A 62 -8.26 -10.42 9.39
CA LEU A 62 -6.81 -10.66 9.33
C LEU A 62 -6.12 -9.70 8.36
N SER A 63 -6.74 -9.41 7.22
CA SER A 63 -6.21 -8.48 6.22
C SER A 63 -6.07 -7.06 6.81
N GLN A 64 -7.09 -6.61 7.55
CA GLN A 64 -7.08 -5.31 8.23
C GLN A 64 -6.05 -5.26 9.36
N GLU A 65 -5.91 -6.33 10.13
CA GLU A 65 -4.89 -6.43 11.17
C GLU A 65 -3.47 -6.40 10.56
N SER A 66 -3.25 -7.12 9.46
CA SER A 66 -1.98 -7.10 8.72
C SER A 66 -1.67 -5.73 8.13
N SER A 67 -2.65 -5.05 7.50
CA SER A 67 -2.42 -3.70 6.98
C SER A 67 -2.07 -2.70 8.08
N LEU A 68 -2.71 -2.80 9.24
CA LEU A 68 -2.42 -1.94 10.38
C LEU A 68 -1.02 -2.20 10.93
N LYS A 69 -0.62 -3.47 11.11
CA LYS A 69 0.72 -3.83 11.57
C LYS A 69 1.80 -3.33 10.60
N TYR A 70 1.57 -3.48 9.30
CA TYR A 70 2.52 -3.06 8.29
C TYR A 70 2.63 -1.52 8.21
N PHE A 71 1.51 -0.82 8.29
CA PHE A 71 1.46 0.64 8.39
C PHE A 71 2.22 1.15 9.61
N LEU A 72 1.96 0.60 10.81
CA LEU A 72 2.62 1.04 12.04
C LEU A 72 4.14 0.80 12.00
N LEU A 73 4.58 -0.37 11.52
CA LEU A 73 5.99 -0.67 11.36
C LEU A 73 6.67 0.28 10.36
N GLY A 74 5.99 0.57 9.26
CA GLY A 74 6.49 1.44 8.21
C GLY A 74 6.54 2.91 8.62
N ALA A 75 5.51 3.42 9.30
CA ALA A 75 5.51 4.78 9.85
C ALA A 75 6.63 4.97 10.89
N PHE A 76 6.86 3.96 11.74
CA PHE A 76 7.98 3.96 12.69
C PHE A 76 9.33 3.95 11.98
N SER A 77 9.51 3.11 10.95
CA SER A 77 10.73 3.09 10.14
C SER A 77 10.98 4.43 9.44
N SER A 78 9.92 5.09 8.97
CA SER A 78 10.01 6.36 8.25
C SER A 78 10.37 7.51 9.19
N ALA A 79 9.95 7.43 10.46
CA ALA A 79 10.35 8.37 11.51
C ALA A 79 11.84 8.25 11.91
N PHE A 80 12.47 7.08 11.74
CA PHE A 80 13.94 6.94 11.91
C PHE A 80 14.74 7.36 10.68
N PHE A 81 14.11 7.29 9.51
CA PHE A 81 14.75 7.63 8.24
C PHE A 81 14.90 9.16 8.06
N LEU A 82 13.96 9.92 8.63
CA LEU A 82 13.92 11.38 8.63
C LEU A 82 14.79 11.95 9.76
#